data_AF-A0A1I8AW60-F1
#
_entry.id   AF-A0A1I8AW60-F1
#
_cell.length_a   1.000
_cell.length_b   1.000
_cell.length_c   1.000
_cell.angle_alpha   90.00
_cell.angle_beta   90.00
_cell.angle_gamma   90.00
#
_symmetry.space_group_name_H-M   'P 1'
#
loop_
_entity.id
_entity.type
_entity.pdbx_description
1 polymer ?
#
loop_
_entity_poly.entity_id
_entity_poly.type
_entity_poly.pdbx_seq_one_letter_code
_entity_poly.pdbx_strand_id
1 'polypeptide(L)'
;DTHEDEGNATYEGCYFGRGPLQLSWNYNYGQFVHFLRMKKINVDLLANPNLLLTKMDPPLAMLASLWFFMTPQPPKPSMHDVMMGNWRPSAKNRRAGYEGSVFGPTSLIINKECGGEDSEEPGG
;
A
#
# COMPACT_ATOMS: atom_id res chain seq x y z
N ASP A 1 29.58 -13.51 -33.43
CA ASP A 1 28.60 -14.58 -33.64
C ASP A 1 27.98 -14.98 -32.33
N THR A 2 26.67 -15.13 -32.39
CA THR A 2 25.67 -15.14 -31.33
C THR A 2 25.61 -16.44 -30.53
N HIS A 3 25.42 -16.31 -29.21
CA HIS A 3 24.47 -17.14 -28.47
C HIS A 3 23.76 -16.29 -27.42
N GLU A 4 22.60 -15.78 -27.82
CA GLU A 4 21.51 -15.38 -26.94
C GLU A 4 20.93 -16.64 -26.29
N ASP A 5 20.84 -16.67 -24.95
CA ASP A 5 19.74 -17.22 -24.15
C ASP A 5 20.14 -17.31 -22.67
N GLU A 6 19.97 -16.22 -21.94
CA GLU A 6 19.49 -16.30 -20.55
C GLU A 6 18.25 -15.41 -20.45
N GLY A 7 17.14 -16.01 -20.90
CA GLY A 7 15.85 -15.38 -21.03
C GLY A 7 15.36 -14.83 -19.71
N ASN A 8 15.02 -13.54 -19.71
CA ASN A 8 13.62 -13.09 -19.69
C ASN A 8 12.64 -13.93 -18.84
N ALA A 9 13.04 -14.31 -17.62
CA ALA A 9 12.09 -14.65 -16.57
C ALA A 9 11.44 -13.34 -16.10
N THR A 10 10.60 -12.75 -16.94
CA THR A 10 9.61 -11.80 -16.49
C THR A 10 8.83 -12.51 -15.40
N TYR A 11 8.88 -11.97 -14.19
CA TYR A 11 8.15 -12.46 -13.02
C TYR A 11 6.66 -12.51 -13.37
N GLU A 12 6.19 -13.61 -13.95
CA GLU A 12 4.78 -13.88 -14.19
C GLU A 12 4.04 -13.73 -12.85
N GLY A 13 3.21 -12.69 -12.75
CA GLY A 13 1.99 -12.71 -11.96
C GLY A 13 2.08 -12.59 -10.43
N CYS A 14 3.23 -12.39 -9.80
CA CYS A 14 3.28 -12.26 -8.34
C CYS A 14 3.21 -10.79 -7.85
N TYR A 15 2.05 -10.41 -7.32
CA TYR A 15 1.79 -9.12 -6.68
C TYR A 15 2.27 -9.09 -5.22
N PHE A 16 3.53 -9.44 -4.98
CA PHE A 16 4.18 -9.30 -3.68
C PHE A 16 4.48 -7.83 -3.33
N GLY A 17 4.81 -7.59 -2.07
CA GLY A 17 5.10 -6.28 -1.51
C GLY A 17 6.21 -5.54 -2.25
N ARG A 18 5.92 -4.32 -2.69
CA ARG A 18 6.90 -3.43 -3.31
C ARG A 18 6.75 -1.99 -2.79
N GLY A 19 7.89 -1.33 -2.61
CA GLY A 19 7.97 0.06 -2.14
C GLY A 19 7.82 0.22 -0.62
N PRO A 20 7.82 1.46 -0.11
CA PRO A 20 7.81 1.76 1.33
C PRO A 20 6.68 1.13 2.13
N LEU A 21 5.43 1.19 1.65
CA LEU A 21 4.28 0.53 2.30
C LEU A 21 4.02 -0.90 1.79
N GLN A 22 4.99 -1.52 1.12
CA GLN A 22 4.90 -2.90 0.64
C GLN A 22 3.57 -3.19 -0.09
N LEU A 23 3.25 -2.38 -1.11
CA LEU A 23 2.03 -2.54 -1.90
C LEU A 23 1.97 -3.98 -2.43
N SER A 24 0.93 -4.72 -2.03
CA SER A 24 0.76 -6.14 -2.31
C SER A 24 -0.63 -6.40 -2.86
N TRP A 25 -0.84 -7.54 -3.51
CA TRP A 25 -2.09 -7.99 -4.13
C TRP A 25 -2.48 -7.27 -5.43
N ASN A 26 -2.99 -8.05 -6.38
CA ASN A 26 -3.43 -7.58 -7.70
C ASN A 26 -4.47 -6.45 -7.63
N TYR A 27 -5.41 -6.53 -6.69
CA TYR A 27 -6.45 -5.50 -6.55
C TYR A 27 -5.87 -4.14 -6.15
N ASN A 28 -4.86 -4.08 -5.28
CA ASN A 28 -4.22 -2.83 -4.89
C ASN A 28 -3.43 -2.22 -6.05
N TYR A 29 -2.70 -3.05 -6.80
CA TYR A 29 -2.03 -2.62 -8.03
C TYR A 29 -3.04 -2.09 -9.06
N GLY A 30 -4.18 -2.76 -9.24
CA GLY A 30 -5.24 -2.31 -10.15
C GLY A 30 -5.85 -0.96 -9.74
N GLN A 31 -6.14 -0.77 -8.46
CA GLN A 31 -6.63 0.52 -7.95
C GLN A 31 -5.59 1.64 -8.10
N PHE A 32 -4.32 1.34 -7.85
CA PHE A 32 -3.24 2.31 -8.04
C PHE A 32 -3.05 2.66 -9.53
N VAL A 33 -3.11 1.68 -10.45
CA VAL A 33 -3.10 1.93 -11.91
C VAL A 33 -4.28 2.80 -12.33
N HIS A 34 -5.46 2.59 -11.76
CA HIS A 34 -6.61 3.45 -12.02
C HIS A 34 -6.33 4.90 -11.57
N PHE A 35 -5.75 5.09 -10.39
CA PHE A 35 -5.30 6.40 -9.92
C PHE A 35 -4.27 7.04 -10.86
N LEU A 36 -3.25 6.30 -11.29
CA LEU A 36 -2.23 6.79 -12.23
C LEU A 36 -2.86 7.25 -13.55
N ARG A 37 -3.81 6.48 -14.11
CA ARG A 37 -4.54 6.86 -15.33
C ARG A 37 -5.34 8.15 -15.15
N MET A 38 -6.01 8.34 -14.01
CA MET A 38 -6.68 9.61 -13.69
C MET A 38 -5.71 10.81 -13.65
N LYS A 39 -4.44 10.56 -13.32
CA LYS A 39 -3.35 11.56 -13.35
C LYS A 39 -2.61 11.63 -14.69
N LYS A 40 -3.14 10.98 -15.74
CA LYS A 40 -2.52 10.90 -17.08
C LYS A 40 -1.14 10.23 -17.09
N ILE A 41 -0.87 9.37 -16.11
CA ILE A 41 0.34 8.54 -16.02
C ILE A 41 -0.03 7.14 -16.51
N ASN A 42 0.41 6.79 -17.72
CA ASN A 42 0.12 5.49 -18.31
C ASN A 42 1.27 4.51 -18.01
N VAL A 43 1.01 3.53 -17.16
CA VAL A 43 1.93 2.43 -16.82
C VAL A 43 1.12 1.16 -16.62
N ASP A 44 1.57 0.05 -17.21
CA ASP A 44 0.93 -1.25 -17.03
C ASP A 44 1.58 -2.05 -15.89
N LEU A 45 1.17 -1.74 -14.66
CA LEU A 45 1.65 -2.45 -13.47
C LEU A 45 0.99 -3.83 -13.28
N LEU A 46 -0.06 -4.15 -14.03
CA LEU A 46 -0.70 -5.47 -13.94
C LEU A 46 0.08 -6.50 -14.77
N ALA A 47 0.54 -6.10 -15.96
CA ALA A 47 1.45 -6.93 -16.75
C ALA A 47 2.90 -6.85 -16.24
N ASN A 48 3.34 -5.69 -15.72
CA ASN A 48 4.73 -5.44 -15.33
C ASN A 48 4.84 -4.88 -13.89
N PRO A 49 4.56 -5.67 -12.85
CA PRO A 49 4.50 -5.19 -11.46
C PRO A 49 5.83 -4.65 -10.92
N ASN A 50 6.98 -5.06 -11.49
CA ASN A 50 8.30 -4.56 -11.09
C ASN A 50 8.54 -3.08 -11.45
N LEU A 51 7.77 -2.51 -12.39
CA LEU A 51 7.82 -1.08 -12.70
C LEU A 51 7.50 -0.20 -11.48
N LEU A 52 6.79 -0.75 -10.47
CA LEU A 52 6.55 -0.04 -9.22
C LEU A 52 7.86 0.38 -8.53
N LEU A 53 8.90 -0.46 -8.59
CA LEU A 53 10.20 -0.22 -7.96
C LEU A 53 11.18 0.50 -8.88
N THR A 54 11.16 0.17 -10.18
CA THR A 54 12.19 0.62 -11.11
C THR A 54 11.90 1.97 -11.75
N LYS A 55 10.63 2.41 -11.80
CA LYS A 55 10.29 3.70 -12.41
C LYS A 55 10.55 4.85 -11.45
N MET A 56 11.38 5.80 -11.90
CA MET A 56 11.80 6.98 -11.12
C MET A 56 11.19 8.31 -11.61
N ASP A 57 10.56 8.34 -12.78
CA ASP A 57 9.91 9.54 -13.33
C ASP A 57 8.46 9.26 -13.78
N PRO A 58 7.44 9.50 -12.93
CA PRO A 58 7.58 9.79 -11.50
C PRO A 58 7.99 8.55 -10.69
N PRO A 59 8.50 8.72 -9.45
CA PRO A 59 8.92 7.62 -8.59
C PRO A 59 7.71 6.84 -8.08
N LEU A 60 7.38 5.73 -8.74
CA LEU A 60 6.11 5.02 -8.49
C LEU A 60 6.03 4.38 -7.11
N ALA A 61 7.14 3.90 -6.54
CA ALA A 61 7.16 3.30 -5.20
C ALA A 61 6.69 4.29 -4.12
N MET A 62 7.17 5.53 -4.20
CA MET A 62 6.76 6.58 -3.26
C MET A 62 5.32 7.02 -3.51
N LEU A 63 4.95 7.20 -4.78
CA LEU A 63 3.60 7.61 -5.15
C LEU A 63 2.55 6.56 -4.74
N ALA A 64 2.86 5.27 -4.85
CA ALA A 64 2.01 4.17 -4.40
C ALA A 64 1.82 4.18 -2.89
N SER A 65 2.90 4.42 -2.14
CA SER A 65 2.85 4.48 -0.68
C SER A 65 2.02 5.67 -0.21
N LEU A 66 2.22 6.86 -0.81
CA LEU A 66 1.40 8.02 -0.49
C LEU A 66 -0.06 7.82 -0.92
N TRP A 67 -0.30 7.21 -2.07
CA TRP A 67 -1.65 6.87 -2.52
C TRP A 67 -2.36 5.98 -1.50
N PHE A 68 -1.71 4.91 -1.02
CA PHE A 68 -2.29 4.01 -0.02
C PHE A 68 -2.57 4.73 1.30
N PHE A 69 -1.65 5.57 1.76
CA PHE A 69 -1.80 6.38 2.98
C PHE A 69 -3.00 7.34 2.91
N MET A 70 -3.24 7.93 1.74
CA MET A 70 -4.26 8.96 1.52
C MET A 70 -5.62 8.41 1.08
N THR A 71 -5.70 7.19 0.58
CA THR A 71 -6.90 6.68 -0.09
C THR A 71 -7.73 5.79 0.83
N PRO A 72 -8.97 6.16 1.19
CA PRO A 72 -9.87 5.27 1.91
C PRO A 72 -10.18 4.01 1.08
N GLN A 73 -10.19 2.85 1.73
CA GLN A 73 -10.62 1.59 1.14
C GLN A 73 -11.78 1.02 1.96
N PRO A 74 -13.04 1.43 1.69
CA PRO A 74 -14.19 1.06 2.51
C PRO A 74 -14.24 -0.45 2.79
N PRO A 75 -14.48 -0.85 4.06
CA PRO A 75 -14.88 -0.01 5.19
C PRO A 75 -13.74 0.71 5.94
N LYS A 76 -12.48 0.59 5.50
CA LYS A 76 -11.32 1.23 6.14
C LYS A 76 -11.26 2.73 5.77
N PRO A 77 -11.06 3.65 6.73
CA PRO A 77 -10.74 5.05 6.42
C PRO A 77 -9.33 5.16 5.81
N SER A 78 -8.95 6.34 5.34
CA SER A 78 -7.54 6.60 5.01
C SER A 78 -6.71 6.72 6.30
N MET A 79 -5.42 6.36 6.24
CA MET A 79 -4.51 6.58 7.37
C MET A 79 -4.35 8.07 7.66
N HIS A 80 -4.30 8.89 6.61
CA HIS A 80 -4.26 10.34 6.72
C HIS A 80 -5.41 10.90 7.55
N ASP A 81 -6.67 10.51 7.29
CA ASP A 81 -7.82 11.04 8.03
C ASP A 81 -7.82 10.62 9.50
N VAL A 82 -7.27 9.44 9.82
CA VAL A 82 -7.05 9.01 11.21
C VAL A 82 -6.01 9.90 11.87
N MET A 83 -4.86 10.12 11.23
CA MET A 83 -3.78 10.93 11.81
C MET A 83 -4.18 12.41 11.98
N MET A 84 -4.97 12.95 11.05
CA MET A 84 -5.48 14.32 11.12
C MET A 84 -6.68 14.49 12.06
N GLY A 85 -7.22 13.40 12.64
CA GLY A 85 -8.39 13.44 13.50
C GLY A 85 -9.71 13.72 12.77
N ASN A 86 -9.72 13.62 11.43
CA ASN A 86 -10.90 13.82 10.59
C ASN A 86 -11.79 12.56 10.52
N TRP A 87 -11.23 11.40 10.86
CA TRP A 87 -11.96 10.14 10.90
C TRP A 87 -13.03 10.15 12.01
N ARG A 88 -14.25 9.72 11.68
CA ARG A 88 -15.34 9.51 12.64
C ARG A 88 -15.41 8.03 13.05
N PRO A 89 -14.80 7.64 14.18
CA PRO A 89 -14.78 6.24 14.62
C PRO A 89 -16.17 5.74 14.99
N SER A 90 -16.39 4.43 14.84
CA SER A 90 -17.58 3.75 15.38
C SER A 90 -17.57 3.75 16.91
N ALA A 91 -18.71 3.44 17.54
CA ALA A 91 -18.76 3.27 19.00
C ALA A 91 -17.81 2.19 19.52
N LYS A 92 -17.56 1.12 18.74
CA LYS A 92 -16.58 0.08 19.09
C LYS A 92 -15.16 0.63 19.14
N ASN A 93 -14.78 1.43 18.14
CA ASN A 93 -13.45 2.02 18.05
C ASN A 93 -13.22 3.09 19.12
N ARG A 94 -14.22 3.94 19.41
CA ARG A 94 -14.14 4.88 20.53
C ARG A 94 -13.92 4.18 21.87
N ARG A 95 -14.65 3.08 22.14
CA ARG A 95 -14.43 2.27 23.36
C ARG A 95 -13.04 1.65 23.46
N ALA A 96 -12.35 1.48 22.33
CA ALA A 96 -10.96 1.00 22.26
C ALA A 96 -9.92 2.14 22.29
N GLY A 97 -10.32 3.39 22.53
CA GLY A 97 -9.43 4.56 22.54
C GLY A 97 -9.01 5.05 21.14
N TYR A 98 -9.64 4.54 20.08
CA TYR A 98 -9.36 4.92 18.70
C TYR A 98 -10.22 6.12 18.29
N GLU A 99 -9.87 7.31 18.77
CA GLU A 99 -10.52 8.58 18.43
C GLU A 99 -9.52 9.75 18.38
N GLY A 100 -9.92 10.86 17.75
CA GLY A 100 -9.03 12.00 17.50
C GLY A 100 -7.86 11.65 16.60
N SER A 101 -6.75 12.37 16.76
CA SER A 101 -5.46 12.07 16.10
C SER A 101 -4.75 10.94 16.83
N VAL A 102 -4.78 9.73 16.27
CA VAL A 102 -4.26 8.53 16.93
C VAL A 102 -3.58 7.58 15.93
N PHE A 103 -2.38 7.11 16.27
CA PHE A 103 -1.60 6.26 15.36
C PHE A 103 -2.10 4.81 15.28
N GLY A 104 -2.50 4.21 16.40
CA GLY A 104 -2.83 2.77 16.50
C GLY A 104 -3.75 2.20 15.39
N PRO A 105 -4.88 2.86 15.03
CA PRO A 105 -5.75 2.39 13.97
C PRO A 105 -5.09 2.31 12.59
N THR A 106 -3.98 3.01 12.35
CA THR A 106 -3.28 2.96 11.08
C THR A 106 -2.58 1.62 10.84
N SER A 107 -2.05 0.96 11.87
CA SER A 107 -1.53 -0.42 11.78
C SER A 107 -2.67 -1.41 11.44
N LEU A 108 -3.87 -1.20 11.99
CA LEU A 108 -5.06 -1.97 11.61
C LEU A 108 -5.44 -1.79 10.13
N ILE A 109 -5.23 -0.60 9.57
CA ILE A 109 -5.48 -0.32 8.14
C ILE A 109 -4.48 -1.06 7.26
N ILE A 110 -3.18 -1.02 7.62
CA ILE A 110 -2.10 -1.68 6.90
C ILE A 110 -2.30 -3.20 6.93
N ASN A 111 -2.33 -3.84 8.10
CA ASN A 111 -2.21 -5.30 8.20
C ASN A 111 -2.98 -5.97 9.36
N LYS A 112 -3.89 -5.24 10.05
CA LYS A 112 -4.70 -5.79 11.17
C LYS A 112 -3.86 -6.41 12.31
N GLU A 113 -2.72 -5.80 12.66
CA GLU A 113 -1.77 -6.38 13.62
C GLU A 113 -2.21 -6.26 15.09
N CYS A 114 -3.27 -5.52 15.42
CA CYS A 114 -3.73 -5.38 16.80
C CYS A 114 -4.53 -6.64 17.27
N GLY A 115 -3.78 -7.72 17.46
CA GLY A 115 -4.00 -8.89 18.31
C GLY A 115 -2.77 -9.23 19.18
N GLY A 116 -1.69 -8.45 19.04
CA GLY A 116 -0.45 -8.51 19.83
C GLY A 116 0.80 -8.64 18.96
N GLU A 117 1.82 -7.82 19.23
CA GLU A 117 3.23 -8.16 18.96
C GLU A 117 3.87 -8.62 20.28
N ASP A 118 5.01 -9.32 20.19
CA ASP A 118 5.73 -9.88 21.34
C ASP A 118 5.96 -8.81 22.43
N SER A 119 5.71 -9.16 23.69
CA SER A 119 5.93 -8.26 24.83
C SER A 119 7.40 -8.03 25.15
N GLU A 120 8.27 -8.93 24.71
CA GLU A 120 9.71 -8.86 24.93
C GLU A 120 10.46 -8.24 23.74
N GLU A 121 9.90 -8.30 22.52
CA GLU A 121 10.52 -7.73 21.31
C GLU A 121 9.47 -7.28 20.26
N PRO A 122 8.73 -6.16 20.50
CA PRO A 122 7.79 -5.64 19.52
C PRO A 122 8.52 -4.93 18.36
N GLY A 123 8.14 -5.25 17.12
CA GLY A 123 8.73 -4.69 15.90
C GLY A 123 10.03 -5.34 15.38
N GLY A 124 10.55 -6.34 16.08
CA GLY A 124 11.87 -6.95 15.83
C GLY A 124 13.05 -6.12 16.34
#